data_AF-A0A950MG58-F1
#
_entry.id   AF-A0A950MG58-F1
#
_cell.length_a   1.000
_cell.length_b   1.000
_cell.length_c   1.000
_cell.angle_alpha   90.00
_cell.angle_beta   90.00
_cell.angle_gamma   90.00
#
_symmetry.space_group_name_H-M   'P 1'
#
loop_
_entity.id
_entity.type
_entity.pdbx_description
1 polymer ?
#
loop_
_entity_poly.entity_id
_entity_poly.type
_entity_poly.pdbx_seq_one_letter_code
_entity_poly.pdbx_strand_id
1 'polypeptide(L)'
;MIFVASIMLSLMFPGIANAALRAQLRLHGVVLAVTPKTGEAIVRHDAFGSMPAMTMPFRIVPRARAAQLQPGAMIDADVSTKTEPWTLSNVTSTSTEALTTDASPLRRVTRLKLGDAVPNTAFVDQTGKPFRFSQLRGSDVVLAFVYTRCQDAAMCPLISAKFRQLEQQTAKRNLHLVEVTLDPTYDRPPVLARYGKTFGADPKRWSLVVGDAEPT
;
A
#
# COMPACT_ATOMS: atom_id res chain seq x y z
N MET A 1 63.78 -54.15 34.31
CA MET A 1 63.53 -53.00 35.22
C MET A 1 62.76 -51.96 34.43
N ILE A 2 61.59 -51.58 34.96
CA ILE A 2 60.56 -50.75 34.32
C ILE A 2 60.95 -49.28 34.51
N PHE A 3 60.94 -48.48 33.44
CA PHE A 3 60.91 -47.01 33.51
C PHE A 3 59.73 -46.52 32.68
N VAL A 4 58.71 -46.01 33.36
CA VAL A 4 57.52 -45.38 32.78
C VAL A 4 57.86 -43.91 32.52
N ALA A 5 57.89 -43.51 31.24
CA ALA A 5 58.05 -42.11 30.84
C ALA A 5 56.67 -41.47 30.68
N SER A 6 56.31 -40.56 31.59
CA SER A 6 55.11 -39.73 31.50
C SER A 6 55.25 -38.71 30.37
N ILE A 7 54.47 -38.89 29.30
CA ILE A 7 54.30 -37.89 28.23
C ILE A 7 53.17 -36.94 28.67
N MET A 8 53.52 -35.70 29.03
CA MET A 8 52.53 -34.60 29.12
C MET A 8 52.13 -34.19 27.71
N LEU A 9 50.94 -34.60 27.29
CA LEU A 9 50.31 -34.15 26.04
C LEU A 9 49.58 -32.83 26.31
N SER A 10 50.19 -31.71 25.94
CA SER A 10 49.55 -30.39 25.91
C SER A 10 48.51 -30.36 24.79
N LEU A 11 47.24 -30.60 25.13
CA LEU A 11 46.11 -30.43 24.23
C LEU A 11 45.88 -28.93 23.97
N MET A 12 46.32 -28.47 22.79
CA MET A 12 45.89 -27.19 22.25
C MET A 12 44.44 -27.30 21.78
N PHE A 13 43.58 -26.42 22.31
CA PHE A 13 42.20 -26.23 21.87
C PHE A 13 42.15 -25.60 20.48
N PRO A 14 41.42 -26.15 19.50
CA PRO A 14 40.73 -25.35 18.51
C PRO A 14 39.38 -24.95 19.09
N GLY A 15 39.23 -23.66 19.39
CA GLY A 15 37.94 -23.06 19.74
C GLY A 15 36.94 -23.31 18.62
N ILE A 16 35.91 -24.10 18.91
CA ILE A 16 34.75 -24.24 18.04
C ILE A 16 34.01 -22.90 18.13
N ALA A 17 34.22 -22.03 17.15
CA ALA A 17 33.40 -20.85 16.95
C ALA A 17 31.97 -21.33 16.64
N ASN A 18 31.10 -21.26 17.65
CA ASN A 18 29.66 -21.36 17.47
C ASN A 18 29.22 -20.17 16.59
N ALA A 19 29.20 -20.38 15.28
CA ALA A 19 28.46 -19.53 14.37
C ALA A 19 26.98 -19.72 14.69
N ALA A 20 26.45 -18.91 15.60
CA ALA A 20 25.02 -18.78 15.81
C ALA A 20 24.40 -18.30 14.48
N LEU A 21 23.84 -19.24 13.72
CA LEU A 21 23.10 -18.96 12.51
C LEU A 21 21.87 -18.14 12.92
N ARG A 22 21.97 -16.80 12.81
CA ARG A 22 20.80 -15.93 12.95
C ARG A 22 19.79 -16.41 11.91
N ALA A 23 18.61 -16.83 12.35
CA ALA A 23 17.50 -17.16 11.47
C ALA A 23 17.22 -15.93 10.61
N GLN A 24 17.67 -15.98 9.35
CA GLN A 24 17.50 -14.88 8.42
C GLN A 24 16.03 -14.87 8.01
N LEU A 25 15.36 -13.75 8.26
CA LEU A 25 13.94 -13.63 7.99
C LEU A 25 13.75 -13.70 6.48
N ARG A 26 13.03 -14.72 6.00
CA ARG A 26 12.82 -14.95 4.57
C ARG A 26 11.43 -14.52 4.16
N LEU A 27 11.34 -13.88 3.01
CA LEU A 27 10.10 -13.47 2.38
C LEU A 27 9.92 -14.26 1.08
N HIS A 28 8.71 -14.76 0.88
CA HIS A 28 8.20 -15.20 -0.41
C HIS A 28 7.13 -14.19 -0.85
N GLY A 29 7.09 -13.83 -2.13
CA GLY A 29 6.09 -12.89 -2.62
C GLY A 29 6.14 -12.60 -4.10
N VAL A 30 5.28 -11.69 -4.53
CA VAL A 30 5.17 -11.22 -5.91
C VAL A 30 5.54 -9.75 -5.97
N VAL A 31 6.46 -9.42 -6.87
CA VAL A 31 6.81 -8.03 -7.18
C VAL A 31 5.64 -7.39 -7.91
N LEU A 32 5.01 -6.37 -7.33
CA LEU A 32 3.93 -5.64 -7.97
C LEU A 32 4.46 -4.50 -8.82
N ALA A 33 5.43 -3.75 -8.31
CA ALA A 33 6.09 -2.65 -9.02
C ALA A 33 7.56 -2.54 -8.62
N VAL A 34 8.36 -1.96 -9.51
CA VAL A 34 9.75 -1.60 -9.23
C VAL A 34 10.02 -0.18 -9.67
N THR A 35 10.77 0.57 -8.87
CA THR A 35 11.30 1.89 -9.18
C THR A 35 12.82 1.80 -9.32
N PRO A 36 13.37 1.55 -10.54
CA PRO A 36 14.80 1.30 -10.74
C PRO A 36 15.71 2.46 -10.29
N LYS A 37 15.18 3.70 -10.34
CA LYS A 37 15.88 4.92 -9.91
C LYS A 37 16.14 4.99 -8.41
N THR A 38 15.32 4.35 -7.58
CA THR A 38 15.51 4.33 -6.12
C THR A 38 15.93 2.95 -5.63
N GLY A 39 15.76 1.91 -6.46
CA GLY A 39 15.98 0.53 -6.05
C GLY A 39 14.86 -0.01 -5.17
N GLU A 40 13.69 0.65 -5.16
CA GLU A 40 12.55 0.24 -4.36
C GLU A 40 11.60 -0.63 -5.17
N ALA A 41 10.97 -1.59 -4.51
CA ALA A 41 9.94 -2.45 -5.07
C ALA A 41 8.73 -2.51 -4.13
N ILE A 42 7.53 -2.52 -4.71
CA ILE A 42 6.31 -2.85 -3.98
C ILE A 42 6.11 -4.34 -4.12
N VAL A 43 6.05 -5.05 -2.99
CA VAL A 43 5.94 -6.51 -2.98
C VAL A 43 4.71 -6.89 -2.17
N ARG A 44 3.85 -7.74 -2.76
CA ARG A 44 2.85 -8.49 -2.00
C ARG A 44 3.53 -9.75 -1.52
N HIS A 45 3.65 -9.93 -0.22
CA HIS A 45 4.35 -11.06 0.36
C HIS A 45 3.41 -11.92 1.20
N ASP A 46 3.79 -13.18 1.35
CA ASP A 46 3.15 -14.10 2.28
C ASP A 46 3.55 -13.75 3.72
N ALA A 47 2.86 -14.34 4.69
CA ALA A 47 3.23 -14.13 6.09
C ALA A 47 4.66 -14.63 6.35
N PHE A 48 5.47 -13.81 7.04
CA PHE A 48 6.83 -14.18 7.42
C PHE A 48 7.17 -13.65 8.81
N GLY A 49 7.83 -14.47 9.63
CA GLY A 49 8.06 -14.16 11.04
C GLY A 49 6.74 -13.83 11.75
N SER A 50 6.62 -12.61 12.28
CA SER A 50 5.39 -12.10 12.90
C SER A 50 4.57 -11.17 11.99
N MET A 51 4.99 -10.96 10.74
CA MET A 51 4.32 -10.06 9.80
C MET A 51 3.25 -10.83 9.01
N PRO A 52 1.98 -10.38 9.02
CA PRO A 52 0.93 -11.00 8.20
C PRO A 52 1.18 -10.76 6.71
N ALA A 53 0.52 -11.54 5.84
CA ALA A 53 0.57 -11.32 4.41
C ALA A 53 0.03 -9.93 4.06
N MET A 54 0.82 -9.11 3.36
CA MET A 54 0.44 -7.74 3.01
C MET A 54 1.23 -7.24 1.79
N THR A 55 0.87 -6.04 1.33
CA THR A 55 1.59 -5.33 0.27
C THR A 55 2.31 -4.14 0.86
N MET A 56 3.63 -4.09 0.73
CA MET A 56 4.42 -2.98 1.28
C MET A 56 5.67 -2.69 0.46
N PRO A 57 6.23 -1.46 0.57
CA PRO A 57 7.49 -1.11 -0.09
C PRO A 57 8.69 -1.77 0.57
N PHE A 58 9.65 -2.18 -0.25
CA PHE A 58 10.97 -2.66 0.16
C PHE A 58 12.06 -2.00 -0.67
N ARG A 59 13.25 -1.87 -0.10
CA ARG A 59 14.46 -1.51 -0.82
C ARG A 59 15.26 -2.75 -1.21
N ILE A 60 15.53 -2.92 -2.49
CA ILE A 60 16.32 -4.06 -3.01
C ILE A 60 17.81 -3.76 -2.93
N VAL A 61 18.57 -4.70 -2.38
CA VAL A 61 20.02 -4.65 -2.24
C VAL A 61 20.65 -5.89 -2.88
N PRO A 62 21.60 -5.75 -3.83
CA PRO A 62 22.08 -4.49 -4.40
C PRO A 62 21.04 -3.84 -5.32
N ARG A 63 21.07 -2.50 -5.44
CA ARG A 63 20.11 -1.75 -6.28
C ARG A 63 20.09 -2.21 -7.74
N ALA A 64 21.21 -2.69 -8.27
CA ALA A 64 21.28 -3.25 -9.62
C ALA A 64 20.32 -4.44 -9.82
N ARG A 65 20.03 -5.22 -8.76
CA ARG A 65 19.07 -6.31 -8.81
C ARG A 65 17.65 -5.82 -9.02
N ALA A 66 17.29 -4.64 -8.49
CA ALA A 66 15.97 -4.05 -8.71
C ALA A 66 15.68 -3.88 -10.20
N ALA A 67 16.65 -3.39 -10.98
CA ALA A 67 16.48 -3.16 -12.41
C ALA A 67 16.21 -4.44 -13.22
N GLN A 68 16.49 -5.62 -12.66
CA GLN A 68 16.27 -6.93 -13.28
C GLN A 68 14.94 -7.57 -12.86
N LEU A 69 14.26 -7.01 -11.86
CA LEU A 69 12.96 -7.51 -11.41
C LEU A 69 11.86 -6.92 -12.28
N GLN A 70 10.90 -7.75 -12.65
CA GLN A 70 9.73 -7.34 -13.41
C GLN A 70 8.48 -7.41 -12.51
N PRO A 71 7.51 -6.48 -12.68
CA PRO A 71 6.17 -6.68 -12.15
C PRO A 71 5.63 -8.06 -12.53
N GLY A 72 5.14 -8.79 -11.55
CA GLY A 72 4.67 -10.16 -11.70
C GLY A 72 5.65 -11.26 -11.28
N ALA A 73 6.94 -10.93 -11.14
CA ALA A 73 7.95 -11.92 -10.75
C ALA A 73 7.67 -12.44 -9.32
N MET A 74 7.58 -13.76 -9.19
CA MET A 74 7.67 -14.41 -7.88
C MET A 74 9.12 -14.33 -7.39
N ILE A 75 9.30 -13.92 -6.14
CA ILE A 75 10.61 -13.76 -5.52
C ILE A 75 10.69 -14.44 -4.16
N ASP A 76 11.88 -14.94 -3.87
CA ASP A 76 12.33 -15.29 -2.53
C ASP A 76 13.47 -14.33 -2.15
N ALA A 77 13.47 -13.82 -0.92
CA ALA A 77 14.45 -12.85 -0.49
C ALA A 77 14.70 -12.90 1.03
N ASP A 78 15.89 -12.45 1.43
CA ASP A 78 16.22 -12.23 2.82
C ASP A 78 15.84 -10.80 3.23
N VAL A 79 15.09 -10.68 4.32
CA VAL A 79 14.55 -9.44 4.87
C VAL A 79 15.45 -8.89 5.99
N SER A 80 15.77 -7.60 5.92
CA SER A 80 16.30 -6.86 7.06
C SER A 80 15.37 -5.71 7.46
N THR A 81 14.94 -5.74 8.71
CA THR A 81 14.02 -4.78 9.34
C THR A 81 14.73 -3.56 9.94
N LYS A 82 16.02 -3.36 9.61
CA LYS A 82 16.87 -2.31 10.20
C LYS A 82 16.65 -0.92 9.60
N THR A 83 15.95 -0.82 8.48
CA THR A 83 15.75 0.41 7.72
C THR A 83 14.26 0.57 7.40
N GLU A 84 13.82 1.79 7.11
CA GLU A 84 12.49 2.07 6.56
C GLU A 84 12.66 2.73 5.18
N PRO A 85 12.09 2.16 4.09
CA PRO A 85 11.47 0.84 4.00
C PRO A 85 12.47 -0.30 4.29
N TRP A 86 11.93 -1.48 4.65
CA TRP A 86 12.73 -2.67 4.93
C TRP A 86 13.52 -3.11 3.70
N THR A 87 14.66 -3.78 3.90
CA THR A 87 15.53 -4.19 2.80
C THR A 87 15.37 -5.65 2.43
N LEU A 88 15.40 -5.93 1.13
CA LEU A 88 15.47 -7.27 0.57
C LEU A 88 16.83 -7.49 -0.05
N SER A 89 17.48 -8.57 0.36
CA SER A 89 18.78 -9.03 -0.15
C SER A 89 18.68 -10.47 -0.64
N ASN A 90 19.67 -10.93 -1.42
CA ASN A 90 19.67 -12.28 -1.99
C ASN A 90 18.38 -12.63 -2.77
N VAL A 91 17.86 -11.66 -3.52
CA VAL A 91 16.58 -11.79 -4.22
C VAL A 91 16.69 -12.74 -5.40
N THR A 92 16.13 -13.94 -5.25
CA THR A 92 15.97 -14.94 -6.32
C THR A 92 14.58 -14.80 -6.94
N SER A 93 14.50 -14.83 -8.27
CA SER A 93 13.22 -14.83 -8.98
C SER A 93 12.93 -16.26 -9.43
N THR A 94 11.79 -16.79 -9.01
CA THR A 94 11.44 -18.21 -9.15
C THR A 94 10.55 -18.47 -10.40
N SER A 95 10.21 -17.45 -11.18
CA SER A 95 9.51 -17.63 -12.46
C SER A 95 10.05 -16.74 -13.59
N THR A 96 10.31 -17.38 -14.73
CA THR A 96 10.51 -16.74 -16.05
C THR A 96 9.26 -16.93 -16.92
N GLU A 97 8.11 -17.22 -16.31
CA GLU A 97 6.85 -17.02 -16.99
C GLU A 97 6.55 -15.54 -16.86
N ALA A 98 6.80 -14.81 -17.94
CA ALA A 98 6.20 -13.51 -18.12
C ALA A 98 4.71 -13.72 -17.89
N LEU A 99 4.21 -13.21 -16.76
CA LEU A 99 2.81 -12.84 -16.66
C LEU A 99 2.52 -12.13 -17.98
N THR A 100 1.64 -12.71 -18.80
CA THR A 100 1.20 -12.10 -20.05
C THR A 100 0.89 -10.65 -19.72
N THR A 101 1.11 -9.71 -20.65
CA THR A 101 0.95 -8.27 -20.42
C THR A 101 -0.43 -7.80 -19.91
N ASP A 102 -1.34 -8.75 -19.67
CA ASP A 102 -2.65 -8.67 -19.05
C ASP A 102 -2.66 -8.98 -17.54
N ALA A 103 -1.59 -9.57 -17.00
CA ALA A 103 -1.46 -10.02 -15.62
C ALA A 103 -0.52 -9.13 -14.79
N SER A 104 -0.40 -7.84 -15.11
CA SER A 104 0.06 -6.90 -14.08
C SER A 104 -1.09 -6.71 -13.09
N PRO A 105 -0.99 -7.19 -11.83
CA PRO A 105 -2.02 -6.97 -10.82
C PRO A 105 -2.16 -5.48 -10.46
N LEU A 106 -1.23 -4.65 -10.92
CA LEU A 106 -1.34 -3.20 -10.84
C LEU A 106 -2.08 -2.70 -12.08
N ARG A 107 -3.33 -2.31 -11.86
CA ARG A 107 -4.09 -1.51 -12.80
C ARG A 107 -3.21 -0.36 -13.29
N ARG A 108 -3.00 -0.25 -14.60
CA ARG A 108 -2.36 0.91 -15.21
C ARG A 108 -3.28 2.12 -15.01
N VAL A 109 -3.06 2.84 -13.92
CA VAL A 109 -3.76 4.09 -13.65
C VAL A 109 -3.06 5.18 -14.46
N THR A 110 -3.77 5.73 -15.45
CA THR A 110 -3.34 6.97 -16.10
C THR A 110 -3.36 8.08 -15.04
N ARG A 111 -2.18 8.61 -14.71
CA ARG A 111 -2.10 9.78 -13.83
C ARG A 111 -2.63 11.00 -14.57
N LEU A 112 -3.61 11.65 -13.98
CA LEU A 112 -4.13 12.92 -14.48
C LEU A 112 -3.06 14.01 -14.31
N LYS A 113 -2.96 14.87 -15.32
CA LYS A 113 -2.16 16.10 -15.34
C LYS A 113 -3.08 17.31 -15.20
N LEU A 114 -2.49 18.46 -14.89
CA LEU A 114 -3.21 19.72 -14.93
C LEU A 114 -3.78 19.96 -16.34
N GLY A 115 -5.08 20.25 -16.41
CA GLY A 115 -5.82 20.43 -17.67
C GLY A 115 -6.49 19.15 -18.18
N ASP A 116 -6.18 17.97 -17.63
CA ASP A 116 -6.89 16.74 -17.99
C ASP A 116 -8.32 16.75 -17.47
N ALA A 117 -9.23 16.15 -18.24
CA ALA A 117 -10.60 15.94 -17.80
C ALA A 117 -10.65 14.87 -16.70
N VAL A 118 -11.39 15.15 -15.63
CA VAL A 118 -11.70 14.13 -14.62
C VAL A 118 -12.51 13.01 -15.28
N PRO A 119 -12.14 11.73 -15.10
CA PRO A 119 -12.90 10.62 -15.63
C PRO A 119 -14.37 10.69 -15.22
N ASN A 120 -15.27 10.54 -16.21
CA ASN A 120 -16.70 10.55 -15.93
C ASN A 120 -17.19 9.16 -15.48
N THR A 121 -16.57 8.63 -14.43
CA THR A 121 -16.92 7.35 -13.84
C THR A 121 -18.27 7.46 -13.13
N ALA A 122 -19.05 6.39 -13.14
CA ALA A 122 -20.30 6.31 -12.40
C ALA A 122 -20.03 5.98 -10.94
N PHE A 123 -20.75 6.67 -10.05
CA PHE A 123 -20.78 6.40 -8.62
C PHE A 123 -22.22 6.40 -8.13
N VAL A 124 -22.42 6.01 -6.87
CA VAL A 124 -23.66 6.20 -6.12
C VAL A 124 -23.35 7.08 -4.92
N ASP A 125 -24.15 8.13 -4.70
CA ASP A 125 -23.98 9.03 -3.57
C ASP A 125 -24.59 8.47 -2.27
N GLN A 126 -24.37 9.18 -1.17
CA GLN A 126 -24.86 8.81 0.15
C GLN A 126 -26.40 8.80 0.26
N THR A 127 -27.10 9.41 -0.69
CA THR A 127 -28.57 9.40 -0.77
C THR A 127 -29.10 8.25 -1.63
N GLY A 128 -28.21 7.43 -2.19
CA GLY A 128 -28.55 6.33 -3.09
C GLY A 128 -28.78 6.77 -4.54
N LYS A 129 -28.42 8.00 -4.90
CA LYS A 129 -28.62 8.52 -6.27
C LYS A 129 -27.39 8.27 -7.14
N PRO A 130 -27.57 8.05 -8.45
CA PRO A 130 -26.46 8.04 -9.39
C PRO A 130 -25.68 9.37 -9.35
N PHE A 131 -24.36 9.28 -9.32
CA PHE A 131 -23.46 10.43 -9.29
C PHE A 131 -22.41 10.32 -10.39
N ARG A 132 -22.17 11.44 -11.07
CA ARG A 132 -21.14 11.57 -12.11
C ARG A 132 -20.51 12.96 -12.03
N PHE A 133 -19.18 13.06 -12.14
CA PHE A 133 -18.50 14.37 -12.14
C PHE A 133 -18.98 15.30 -13.25
N SER A 134 -19.46 14.76 -14.38
CA SER A 134 -20.03 15.57 -15.46
C SER A 134 -21.20 16.46 -15.03
N GLN A 135 -21.91 16.11 -13.96
CA GLN A 135 -23.03 16.91 -13.45
C GLN A 135 -22.59 18.15 -12.67
N LEU A 136 -21.31 18.23 -12.29
CA LEU A 136 -20.72 19.37 -11.58
C LEU A 136 -20.01 20.35 -12.52
N ARG A 137 -20.19 20.21 -13.84
CA ARG A 137 -19.59 21.12 -14.82
C ARG A 137 -20.02 22.57 -14.55
N GLY A 138 -19.04 23.47 -14.49
CA GLY A 138 -19.24 24.89 -14.18
C GLY A 138 -19.14 25.23 -12.69
N SER A 139 -19.06 24.24 -11.81
CA SER A 139 -18.74 24.42 -10.38
C SER A 139 -17.28 24.09 -10.11
N ASP A 140 -16.68 24.79 -9.15
CA ASP A 140 -15.43 24.35 -8.54
C ASP A 140 -15.70 23.04 -7.79
N VAL A 141 -14.74 22.10 -7.80
CA VAL A 141 -14.87 20.83 -7.07
C VAL A 141 -13.64 20.61 -6.22
N VAL A 142 -13.85 20.36 -4.93
CA VAL A 142 -12.79 19.86 -4.03
C VAL A 142 -13.04 18.39 -3.80
N LEU A 143 -12.07 17.57 -4.19
CA LEU A 143 -12.11 16.11 -4.11
C LEU A 143 -11.17 15.62 -3.00
N ALA A 144 -11.65 14.74 -2.15
CA ALA A 144 -10.85 13.96 -1.22
C ALA A 144 -11.30 12.49 -1.19
N PHE A 145 -10.55 11.69 -0.44
CA PHE A 145 -10.87 10.28 -0.22
C PHE A 145 -11.19 10.04 1.25
N VAL A 146 -12.12 9.11 1.51
CA VAL A 146 -12.60 8.78 2.85
C VAL A 146 -12.50 7.28 3.13
N TYR A 147 -12.26 6.93 4.39
CA TYR A 147 -12.34 5.56 4.88
C TYR A 147 -13.09 5.57 6.21
N THR A 148 -14.34 5.11 6.22
CA THR A 148 -15.21 5.32 7.40
C THR A 148 -14.83 4.47 8.62
N ARG A 149 -14.08 3.38 8.41
CA ARG A 149 -13.59 2.48 9.47
C ARG A 149 -12.22 2.86 10.04
N CYS A 150 -11.65 3.97 9.57
CA CYS A 150 -10.36 4.46 10.04
C CYS A 150 -10.42 4.81 11.53
N GLN A 151 -9.68 4.06 12.35
CA GLN A 151 -9.64 4.25 13.81
C GLN A 151 -8.67 5.37 14.23
N ASP A 152 -7.82 5.84 13.31
CA ASP A 152 -6.94 6.96 13.54
C ASP A 152 -7.71 8.28 13.42
N ALA A 153 -8.08 8.82 14.59
CA ALA A 153 -8.81 10.08 14.70
C ALA A 153 -8.02 11.29 14.17
N ALA A 154 -6.69 11.20 14.08
CA ALA A 154 -5.84 12.29 13.62
C ALA A 154 -5.75 12.39 12.09
N MET A 155 -6.10 11.34 11.35
CA MET A 155 -5.98 11.32 9.88
C MET A 155 -7.33 11.42 9.17
N CYS A 156 -8.14 10.37 9.18
CA CYS A 156 -9.31 10.31 8.31
C CYS A 156 -10.45 11.26 8.74
N PRO A 157 -10.82 11.34 10.04
CA PRO A 157 -11.82 12.32 10.49
C PRO A 157 -11.40 13.77 10.31
N LEU A 158 -10.10 14.06 10.26
CA LEU A 158 -9.59 15.41 10.07
C LEU A 158 -9.97 15.98 8.69
N ILE A 159 -9.94 15.15 7.64
CA ILE A 159 -10.31 15.56 6.27
C ILE A 159 -11.76 16.03 6.25
N SER A 160 -12.69 15.21 6.75
CA SER A 160 -14.11 15.57 6.77
C SER A 160 -14.39 16.75 7.70
N ALA A 161 -13.66 16.89 8.81
CA ALA A 161 -13.74 18.10 9.63
C ALA A 161 -13.29 19.37 8.87
N LYS A 162 -12.25 19.28 8.03
CA LYS A 162 -11.82 20.37 7.16
C LYS A 162 -12.83 20.65 6.04
N PHE A 163 -13.45 19.63 5.48
CA PHE A 163 -14.53 19.78 4.50
C PHE A 163 -15.72 20.53 5.11
N ARG A 164 -16.08 20.24 6.35
CA ARG A 164 -17.11 21.02 7.06
C ARG A 164 -16.74 22.49 7.19
N GLN A 165 -15.49 22.80 7.54
CA GLN A 165 -15.00 24.19 7.58
C GLN A 165 -15.07 24.86 6.21
N LEU A 166 -14.63 24.18 5.14
CA LEU A 166 -14.70 24.68 3.77
C LEU A 166 -16.14 24.93 3.34
N GLU A 167 -17.04 23.98 3.56
CA GLU A 167 -18.46 24.09 3.23
C GLU A 167 -19.08 25.35 3.84
N GLN A 168 -18.81 25.62 5.12
CA GLN A 168 -19.29 26.80 5.85
C GLN A 168 -18.70 28.11 5.28
N GLN A 169 -17.39 28.16 5.06
CA GLN A 169 -16.69 29.35 4.57
C GLN A 169 -17.05 29.70 3.12
N THR A 170 -17.47 28.71 2.34
CA THR A 170 -17.75 28.84 0.90
C THR A 170 -19.24 28.81 0.59
N ALA A 171 -20.12 29.04 1.56
CA ALA A 171 -21.58 28.92 1.40
C ALA A 171 -22.18 29.73 0.24
N LYS A 172 -21.52 30.82 -0.18
CA LYS A 172 -21.93 31.68 -1.30
C LYS A 172 -21.18 31.41 -2.62
N ARG A 173 -20.27 30.43 -2.64
CA ARG A 173 -19.46 30.08 -3.81
C ARG A 173 -20.11 28.92 -4.54
N ASN A 174 -19.93 28.88 -5.85
CA ASN A 174 -20.30 27.71 -6.66
C ASN A 174 -19.23 26.62 -6.51
N LEU A 175 -19.16 26.02 -5.32
CA LEU A 175 -18.21 24.98 -4.92
C LEU A 175 -18.96 23.75 -4.43
N HIS A 176 -18.59 22.59 -4.96
CA HIS A 176 -19.08 21.28 -4.52
C HIS A 176 -17.94 20.46 -3.91
N LEU A 177 -18.22 19.81 -2.78
CA LEU A 177 -17.29 18.93 -2.10
C LEU A 177 -17.61 17.48 -2.46
N VAL A 178 -16.59 16.69 -2.75
CA VAL A 178 -16.74 15.26 -3.06
C VAL A 178 -15.75 14.45 -2.24
N GLU A 179 -16.23 13.47 -1.48
CA GLU A 179 -15.41 12.46 -0.83
C GLU A 179 -15.71 11.09 -1.44
N VAL A 180 -14.69 10.45 -2.01
CA VAL A 180 -14.80 9.10 -2.59
C VAL A 180 -14.31 8.08 -1.58
N THR A 181 -15.11 7.04 -1.28
CA THR A 181 -14.65 5.99 -0.37
C THR A 181 -13.52 5.15 -0.96
N LEU A 182 -12.57 4.78 -0.10
CA LEU A 182 -11.52 3.80 -0.38
C LEU A 182 -11.94 2.35 -0.07
N ASP A 183 -13.12 2.15 0.51
CA ASP A 183 -13.66 0.86 0.93
C ASP A 183 -15.09 0.65 0.41
N PRO A 184 -15.27 0.51 -0.92
CA PRO A 184 -16.57 0.39 -1.56
C PRO A 184 -17.36 -0.85 -1.12
N THR A 185 -16.68 -1.85 -0.56
CA THR A 185 -17.33 -3.06 -0.04
C THR A 185 -18.14 -2.75 1.22
N TYR A 186 -17.58 -1.98 2.15
CA TYR A 186 -18.22 -1.61 3.41
C TYR A 186 -19.01 -0.29 3.33
N ASP A 187 -18.45 0.72 2.68
CA ASP A 187 -18.96 2.10 2.62
C ASP A 187 -20.11 2.24 1.60
N ARG A 188 -21.17 1.46 1.80
CA ARG A 188 -22.42 1.56 1.03
C ARG A 188 -23.18 2.84 1.39
N PRO A 189 -24.15 3.30 0.55
CA PRO A 189 -24.83 4.58 0.76
C PRO A 189 -25.35 4.83 2.19
N PRO A 190 -25.96 3.85 2.90
CA PRO A 190 -26.40 4.07 4.29
C PRO A 190 -25.26 4.32 5.29
N VAL A 191 -24.07 3.75 5.06
CA VAL A 191 -22.88 3.97 5.90
C VAL A 191 -22.34 5.37 5.65
N LEU A 192 -22.20 5.76 4.38
CA LEU A 192 -21.78 7.11 3.99
C LEU A 192 -22.74 8.19 4.47
N ALA A 193 -24.05 7.94 4.45
CA ALA A 193 -25.05 8.88 4.95
C ALA A 193 -24.88 9.14 6.45
N ARG A 194 -24.70 8.07 7.23
CA ARG A 194 -24.45 8.15 8.68
C ARG A 194 -23.13 8.88 8.96
N TYR A 195 -22.08 8.54 8.21
CA TYR A 195 -20.78 9.19 8.34
C TYR A 195 -20.87 10.69 8.06
N GLY A 196 -21.42 11.09 6.90
CA GLY A 196 -21.59 12.49 6.53
C GLY A 196 -22.44 13.27 7.54
N LYS A 197 -23.48 12.64 8.12
CA LYS A 197 -24.30 13.25 9.19
C LYS A 197 -23.47 13.60 10.43
N THR A 198 -22.51 12.76 10.82
CA THR A 198 -21.61 13.04 11.97
C THR A 198 -20.78 14.32 11.74
N PHE A 199 -20.45 14.65 10.49
CA PHE A 199 -19.71 15.87 10.14
C PHE A 199 -20.61 17.04 9.72
N GLY A 200 -21.92 16.85 9.68
CA GLY A 200 -22.89 17.88 9.27
C GLY A 200 -22.85 18.22 7.77
N ALA A 201 -22.47 17.25 6.93
CA ALA A 201 -22.45 17.42 5.48
C ALA A 201 -23.85 17.69 4.93
N ASP A 202 -24.02 18.74 4.12
CA ASP A 202 -25.24 18.98 3.34
C ASP A 202 -25.14 18.21 2.00
N PRO A 203 -25.99 17.20 1.74
CA PRO A 203 -25.96 16.43 0.49
C PRO A 203 -26.12 17.28 -0.79
N LYS A 204 -26.62 18.52 -0.68
CA LYS A 204 -26.72 19.46 -1.80
C LYS A 204 -25.37 20.05 -2.22
N ARG A 205 -24.38 20.06 -1.33
CA ARG A 205 -23.07 20.71 -1.54
C ARG A 205 -21.89 19.79 -1.26
N TRP A 206 -22.13 18.66 -0.61
CA TRP A 206 -21.12 17.68 -0.25
C TRP A 206 -21.64 16.27 -0.53
N SER A 207 -21.08 15.65 -1.56
CA SER A 207 -21.39 14.27 -1.93
C SER A 207 -20.33 13.32 -1.37
N LEU A 208 -20.77 12.32 -0.61
CA LEU A 208 -19.95 11.17 -0.27
C LEU A 208 -20.36 10.05 -1.21
N VAL A 209 -19.41 9.51 -1.97
CA VAL A 209 -19.73 8.63 -3.10
C VAL A 209 -18.98 7.31 -3.04
N VAL A 210 -19.66 6.27 -3.51
CA VAL A 210 -19.12 4.91 -3.62
C VAL A 210 -19.15 4.45 -5.07
N GLY A 211 -18.01 3.90 -5.52
CA GLY A 211 -17.88 3.26 -6.82
C GLY A 211 -18.09 1.75 -6.71
N ASP A 212 -17.94 1.05 -7.84
CA ASP A 212 -18.00 -0.40 -7.85
C ASP A 212 -16.87 -1.01 -7.01
N ALA A 213 -17.17 -2.13 -6.34
CA ALA A 213 -16.23 -2.77 -5.42
C ALA A 213 -15.21 -3.70 -6.11
N GLU A 214 -15.27 -3.85 -7.43
CA GLU A 214 -14.63 -4.98 -8.12
C GLU A 214 -13.26 -4.66 -8.75
N PRO A 215 -12.32 -5.63 -8.69
CA PRO A 215 -11.08 -5.63 -9.42
C PRO A 215 -11.38 -5.89 -10.90
N THR A 216 -11.23 -4.86 -11.72
CA THR A 216 -11.11 -5.00 -13.18
C THR A 216 -9.67 -4.79 -13.60
#